data_AF-A0A9R1TZL3-F1
#
_entry.id   AF-A0A9R1TZL3-F1
#
_cell.length_a   1.000
_cell.length_b   1.000
_cell.length_c   1.000
_cell.angle_alpha   90.00
_cell.angle_beta   90.00
_cell.angle_gamma   90.00
#
_symmetry.space_group_name_H-M   'P 1'
#
loop_
_entity.id
_entity.type
_entity.pdbx_description
1 polymer ?
#
loop_
_entity_poly.entity_id
_entity_poly.type
_entity_poly.pdbx_seq_one_letter_code
_entity_poly.pdbx_strand_id
1 'polypeptide(L)'
;MIGSMMNPDIRSICKTDLLNSTGRIDWGMVFRGVVTSSSQVFAVDNVIAGSVIYLAIMIYSPTTALFSLIGAIIGSLSALGLGVPYEGVYSGLWGYNSLLSTSSLGGIFLVLNPQTALLSFTAGTFTVLLQYTLYFFLSKMQLSVLTIPFVVTHYLFITVRDVTDPVYPEPMNITFPEKHRALFQRLRRSSDQDEIPANV
;
A
#
# COMPACT_ATOMS: atom_id res chain seq x y z
N MET A 1 -45.59 -27.83 -10.35
CA MET A 1 -44.68 -27.85 -11.52
C MET A 1 -44.51 -26.43 -12.09
N ILE A 2 -43.86 -25.50 -11.37
CA ILE A 2 -43.66 -24.10 -11.85
C ILE A 2 -42.18 -23.65 -11.68
N GLY A 3 -41.24 -24.60 -11.53
CA GLY A 3 -39.83 -24.29 -11.28
C GLY A 3 -38.92 -24.21 -12.52
N SER A 4 -39.48 -24.37 -13.74
CA SER A 4 -38.70 -24.67 -14.94
C SER A 4 -38.59 -23.52 -15.96
N MET A 5 -38.96 -22.29 -15.61
CA MET A 5 -38.90 -21.15 -16.55
C MET A 5 -38.10 -19.96 -15.99
N MET A 6 -37.11 -20.22 -15.13
CA MET A 6 -36.15 -19.18 -14.75
C MET A 6 -35.02 -19.16 -15.78
N ASN A 7 -34.83 -18.01 -16.44
CA ASN A 7 -33.81 -17.80 -17.47
C ASN A 7 -32.42 -18.26 -16.95
N PRO A 8 -31.67 -19.09 -17.71
CA PRO A 8 -30.35 -19.55 -17.31
C PRO A 8 -29.39 -18.42 -16.94
N ASP A 9 -29.53 -17.23 -17.54
CA ASP A 9 -28.72 -16.06 -17.22
C ASP A 9 -29.03 -15.50 -15.82
N ILE A 10 -30.31 -15.42 -15.46
CA ILE A 10 -30.74 -14.97 -14.11
C ILE A 10 -30.32 -16.01 -13.06
N ARG A 11 -30.36 -17.30 -13.39
CA ARG A 11 -29.89 -18.37 -12.50
C ARG A 11 -28.38 -18.32 -12.30
N SER A 12 -27.62 -17.95 -13.33
CA SER A 12 -26.18 -17.69 -13.26
C SER A 12 -25.86 -16.48 -12.38
N ILE A 13 -26.55 -15.35 -12.60
CA ILE A 13 -26.38 -14.12 -11.82
C ILE A 13 -26.72 -14.36 -10.35
N CYS A 14 -27.87 -14.96 -10.05
CA CYS A 14 -28.27 -15.27 -8.68
C CYS A 14 -27.32 -16.26 -7.99
N LYS A 15 -26.76 -17.23 -8.72
CA LYS A 15 -25.74 -18.14 -8.19
C LYS A 15 -24.41 -17.44 -7.95
N THR A 16 -24.05 -16.48 -8.79
CA THR A 16 -22.85 -15.63 -8.62
C THR A 16 -23.02 -14.72 -7.41
N ASP A 17 -24.18 -14.08 -7.25
CA ASP A 17 -24.53 -13.26 -6.09
C ASP A 17 -24.65 -14.07 -4.80
N LEU A 18 -25.21 -15.28 -4.85
CA LEU A 18 -25.28 -16.19 -3.69
C LEU A 18 -23.91 -16.74 -3.30
N LEU A 19 -23.05 -17.07 -4.27
CA LEU A 19 -21.66 -17.45 -3.99
C LEU A 19 -20.89 -16.29 -3.36
N ASN A 20 -21.11 -15.06 -3.84
CA ASN A 20 -20.55 -13.83 -3.24
C ASN A 20 -21.13 -13.55 -1.84
N SER A 21 -22.37 -13.98 -1.57
CA SER A 21 -23.08 -13.84 -0.29
C SER A 21 -22.75 -14.93 0.74
N THR A 22 -22.04 -16.01 0.36
CA THR A 22 -21.72 -17.14 1.28
C THR A 22 -20.67 -16.87 2.36
N GLY A 23 -20.22 -15.62 2.56
CA GLY A 23 -19.19 -15.30 3.57
C GLY A 23 -17.82 -15.95 3.28
N ARG A 24 -17.62 -16.50 2.08
CA ARG A 24 -16.34 -17.05 1.63
C ARG A 24 -15.53 -15.98 0.91
N ILE A 25 -14.28 -15.83 1.33
CA ILE A 25 -13.31 -14.94 0.69
C ILE A 25 -12.93 -15.54 -0.67
N ASP A 26 -13.13 -14.78 -1.75
CA ASP A 26 -12.62 -15.10 -3.08
C ASP A 26 -11.22 -14.49 -3.23
N TRP A 27 -10.19 -15.34 -3.10
CA TRP A 27 -8.79 -14.93 -3.20
C TRP A 27 -8.43 -14.38 -4.59
N GLY A 28 -9.11 -14.78 -5.66
CA GLY A 28 -8.92 -14.21 -6.99
C GLY A 28 -9.39 -12.75 -7.05
N MET A 29 -10.50 -12.45 -6.40
CA MET A 29 -11.02 -11.09 -6.27
C MET A 29 -10.20 -10.24 -5.29
N VAL A 30 -9.63 -10.84 -4.24
CA VAL A 30 -8.63 -10.15 -3.39
C VAL A 30 -7.40 -9.77 -4.22
N PHE A 31 -6.88 -10.69 -5.03
CA PHE A 31 -5.76 -10.41 -5.93
C PHE A 31 -6.09 -9.30 -6.94
N ARG A 32 -7.29 -9.34 -7.53
CA ARG A 32 -7.81 -8.23 -8.36
C ARG A 32 -7.78 -6.91 -7.59
N GLY A 33 -8.23 -6.89 -6.33
CA GLY A 33 -8.22 -5.73 -5.45
C GLY A 33 -6.82 -5.18 -5.21
N VAL A 34 -5.84 -6.05 -4.98
CA VAL A 34 -4.42 -5.67 -4.83
C VAL A 34 -3.92 -4.98 -6.09
N VAL A 35 -4.17 -5.54 -7.28
CA VAL A 35 -3.74 -4.93 -8.56
C VAL A 35 -4.45 -3.59 -8.80
N THR A 36 -5.75 -3.54 -8.53
CA THR A 36 -6.61 -2.35 -8.74
C THR A 36 -6.31 -1.23 -7.72
N SER A 37 -5.67 -1.54 -6.60
CA SER A 37 -5.30 -0.55 -5.57
C SER A 37 -4.46 0.59 -6.13
N SER A 38 -3.61 0.34 -7.13
CA SER A 38 -2.81 1.38 -7.77
C SER A 38 -3.63 2.35 -8.63
N SER A 39 -4.67 1.88 -9.33
CA SER A 39 -5.58 2.75 -10.09
C SER A 39 -6.60 3.46 -9.20
N GLN A 40 -6.91 2.89 -8.03
CA GLN A 40 -7.76 3.55 -7.03
C GLN A 40 -7.13 4.81 -6.44
N VAL A 41 -5.81 4.97 -6.53
CA VAL A 41 -5.14 6.26 -6.23
C VAL A 41 -5.72 7.39 -7.09
N PHE A 42 -6.17 7.08 -8.30
CA PHE A 42 -6.81 8.01 -9.24
C PHE A 42 -8.34 7.84 -9.27
N ALA A 43 -8.91 7.16 -8.28
CA ALA A 43 -10.34 6.82 -8.20
C ALA A 43 -10.86 6.02 -9.42
N VAL A 44 -10.02 5.13 -9.97
CA VAL A 44 -10.37 4.27 -11.10
C VAL A 44 -10.40 2.80 -10.66
N ASP A 45 -11.57 2.15 -10.74
CA ASP A 45 -11.73 0.70 -10.56
C ASP A 45 -11.50 -0.04 -11.89
N ASN A 46 -10.23 -0.16 -12.29
CA ASN A 46 -9.86 -0.86 -13.51
C ASN A 46 -8.52 -1.60 -13.35
N VAL A 47 -8.57 -2.93 -13.44
CA VAL A 47 -7.38 -3.80 -13.28
C VAL A 47 -6.31 -3.54 -14.35
N ILE A 48 -6.70 -3.18 -15.57
CA ILE A 48 -5.76 -2.87 -16.66
C ILE A 48 -5.04 -1.56 -16.34
N ALA A 49 -5.79 -0.53 -15.92
CA ALA A 49 -5.20 0.73 -15.49
C ALA A 49 -4.23 0.52 -14.31
N GLY A 50 -4.63 -0.29 -13.31
CA GLY A 50 -3.77 -0.60 -12.18
C GLY A 50 -2.49 -1.37 -12.59
N SER A 51 -2.61 -2.33 -13.51
CA SER A 51 -1.46 -3.04 -14.05
C SER A 51 -0.48 -2.10 -14.78
N VAL A 52 -1.01 -1.16 -15.58
CA VAL A 52 -0.20 -0.15 -16.29
C VAL A 52 0.51 0.77 -15.29
N ILE A 53 -0.17 1.20 -14.23
CA ILE A 53 0.43 2.04 -13.18
C ILE A 53 1.54 1.27 -12.45
N TYR A 54 1.30 0.01 -12.05
CA TYR A 54 2.35 -0.81 -11.44
C TYR A 54 3.56 -0.99 -12.36
N LEU A 55 3.34 -1.21 -13.66
CA LEU A 55 4.42 -1.30 -14.64
C LEU A 55 5.20 0.02 -14.74
N ALA A 56 4.51 1.16 -14.75
CA ALA A 56 5.17 2.47 -14.75
C ALA A 56 6.01 2.69 -13.49
N ILE A 57 5.50 2.33 -12.32
CA ILE A 57 6.26 2.40 -11.05
C ILE A 57 7.47 1.44 -11.10
N MET A 58 7.31 0.23 -11.64
CA MET A 58 8.39 -0.75 -11.79
C MET A 58 9.51 -0.24 -12.69
N ILE A 59 9.18 0.42 -13.81
CA ILE A 59 10.16 1.04 -14.71
C ILE A 59 10.90 2.18 -14.00
N TYR A 60 10.21 2.97 -13.18
CA TYR A 60 10.81 4.06 -12.42
C TYR A 60 11.73 3.57 -11.29
N SER A 61 11.24 2.64 -10.45
CA SER A 61 11.96 2.09 -9.30
C SER A 61 11.34 0.74 -8.91
N PRO A 62 12.02 -0.38 -9.16
CA PRO A 62 11.58 -1.71 -8.73
C PRO A 62 11.34 -1.80 -7.22
N THR A 63 12.14 -1.09 -6.42
CA THR A 63 11.96 -1.03 -4.96
C THR A 63 10.63 -0.37 -4.62
N THR A 64 10.32 0.77 -5.25
CA THR A 64 9.05 1.47 -5.03
C THR A 64 7.87 0.58 -5.44
N ALA A 65 7.98 -0.12 -6.57
CA ALA A 65 6.95 -1.05 -7.03
C ALA A 65 6.71 -2.19 -6.04
N LEU A 66 7.78 -2.77 -5.48
CA LEU A 66 7.69 -3.81 -4.46
C LEU A 66 6.98 -3.32 -3.20
N PHE A 67 7.37 -2.16 -2.67
CA PHE A 67 6.74 -1.60 -1.47
C PHE A 67 5.28 -1.18 -1.74
N SER A 68 4.97 -0.66 -2.92
CA SER A 68 3.58 -0.40 -3.34
C SER A 68 2.75 -1.68 -3.38
N LEU A 69 3.29 -2.78 -3.91
CA LEU A 69 2.60 -4.07 -3.97
C LEU A 69 2.37 -4.64 -2.56
N ILE A 70 3.40 -4.62 -1.72
CA ILE A 70 3.30 -5.08 -0.33
C ILE A 70 2.29 -4.23 0.44
N GLY A 71 2.30 -2.90 0.27
CA GLY A 71 1.32 -2.00 0.89
C GLY A 71 -0.11 -2.31 0.46
N ALA A 72 -0.36 -2.57 -0.83
CA ALA A 72 -1.69 -2.98 -1.30
C ALA A 72 -2.14 -4.32 -0.71
N ILE A 73 -1.22 -5.29 -0.54
CA ILE A 73 -1.48 -6.56 0.12
C ILE A 73 -1.81 -6.35 1.60
N ILE A 74 -0.98 -5.58 2.33
CA ILE A 74 -1.22 -5.22 3.73
C ILE A 74 -2.61 -4.60 3.87
N GLY A 75 -2.92 -3.60 3.03
CA GLY A 75 -4.23 -2.95 3.04
C GLY A 75 -5.40 -3.90 2.85
N SER A 76 -5.30 -4.77 1.85
CA SER A 76 -6.34 -5.75 1.54
C SER A 76 -6.53 -6.77 2.66
N LEU A 77 -5.43 -7.33 3.20
CA LEU A 77 -5.49 -8.35 4.25
C LEU A 77 -5.91 -7.77 5.60
N SER A 78 -5.41 -6.59 5.97
CA SER A 78 -5.82 -5.89 7.19
C SER A 78 -7.31 -5.58 7.16
N ALA A 79 -7.84 -5.13 6.02
CA ALA A 79 -9.26 -4.86 5.86
C ALA A 79 -10.12 -6.13 6.00
N LEU A 80 -9.70 -7.26 5.41
CA LEU A 80 -10.36 -8.55 5.62
C LEU A 80 -10.37 -8.94 7.11
N GLY A 81 -9.26 -8.73 7.82
CA GLY A 81 -9.17 -8.96 9.27
C GLY A 81 -10.09 -8.07 10.10
N LEU A 82 -10.40 -6.86 9.62
CA LEU A 82 -11.35 -5.92 10.23
C LEU A 82 -12.82 -6.23 9.89
N GLY A 83 -13.08 -7.22 9.03
CA GLY A 83 -14.45 -7.63 8.68
C GLY A 83 -15.22 -6.61 7.82
N VAL A 84 -14.51 -5.79 7.02
CA VAL A 84 -15.17 -4.86 6.09
C VAL A 84 -15.87 -5.60 4.96
N PRO A 85 -16.88 -4.99 4.30
CA PRO A 85 -17.50 -5.57 3.11
C PRO A 85 -16.47 -5.91 2.03
N TYR A 86 -16.53 -7.15 1.50
CA TYR A 86 -15.56 -7.66 0.53
C TYR A 86 -15.50 -6.85 -0.76
N GLU A 87 -16.62 -6.24 -1.17
CA GLU A 87 -16.69 -5.36 -2.34
C GLU A 87 -15.66 -4.23 -2.31
N GLY A 88 -15.44 -3.64 -1.13
CA GLY A 88 -14.41 -2.59 -0.96
C GLY A 88 -13.00 -3.14 -1.13
N VAL A 89 -12.76 -4.38 -0.70
CA VAL A 89 -11.44 -5.03 -0.84
C VAL A 89 -11.20 -5.39 -2.30
N TYR A 90 -12.19 -5.98 -2.97
CA TYR A 90 -12.11 -6.43 -4.35
C TYR A 90 -11.97 -5.31 -5.39
N SER A 91 -12.49 -4.11 -5.06
CA SER A 91 -12.29 -2.89 -5.84
C SER A 91 -10.94 -2.21 -5.58
N GLY A 92 -10.19 -2.62 -4.55
CA GLY A 92 -8.90 -2.02 -4.17
C GLY A 92 -9.00 -0.78 -3.28
N LEU A 93 -10.21 -0.41 -2.81
CA LEU A 93 -10.43 0.77 -1.97
C LEU A 93 -9.70 0.69 -0.62
N TRP A 94 -9.47 -0.52 -0.10
CA TRP A 94 -8.73 -0.71 1.15
C TRP A 94 -7.21 -0.85 0.97
N GLY A 95 -6.73 -1.02 -0.26
CA GLY A 95 -5.31 -1.19 -0.54
C GLY A 95 -4.59 0.11 -0.90
N TYR A 96 -5.25 1.09 -1.52
CA TYR A 96 -4.56 2.23 -2.13
C TYR A 96 -3.90 3.18 -1.11
N ASN A 97 -4.53 3.49 0.02
CA ASN A 97 -3.92 4.34 1.04
C ASN A 97 -2.71 3.65 1.69
N SER A 98 -2.80 2.35 1.94
CA SER A 98 -1.69 1.55 2.48
C SER A 98 -0.53 1.44 1.49
N LEU A 99 -0.84 1.24 0.19
CA LEU A 99 0.12 1.33 -0.92
C LEU A 99 0.89 2.65 -0.89
N LEU A 100 0.20 3.79 -0.77
CA LEU A 100 0.84 5.11 -0.72
C LEU A 100 1.74 5.27 0.51
N SER A 101 1.27 4.86 1.69
CA SER A 101 2.05 4.95 2.93
C SER A 101 3.32 4.10 2.88
N THR A 102 3.19 2.83 2.49
CA THR A 102 4.31 1.89 2.44
C THR A 102 5.30 2.26 1.33
N SER A 103 4.86 2.72 0.16
CA SER A 103 5.77 3.15 -0.92
C SER A 103 6.50 4.45 -0.60
N SER A 104 5.83 5.41 0.05
CA SER A 104 6.43 6.68 0.48
C SER A 104 7.51 6.48 1.55
N LEU A 105 7.21 5.68 2.57
CA LEU A 105 8.14 5.43 3.69
C LEU A 105 9.15 4.29 3.40
N GLY A 106 8.87 3.45 2.40
CA GLY A 106 9.69 2.31 1.97
C GLY A 106 10.87 2.67 1.07
N GLY A 107 11.49 3.83 1.26
CA GLY A 107 12.70 4.21 0.53
C GLY A 107 12.69 5.60 -0.11
N ILE A 108 11.53 6.24 -0.28
CA ILE A 108 11.45 7.57 -0.91
C ILE A 108 11.84 8.66 0.09
N PHE A 109 11.18 8.70 1.25
CA PHE A 109 11.39 9.73 2.27
C PHE A 109 12.30 9.30 3.43
N LEU A 110 12.63 8.01 3.48
CA LEU A 110 13.56 7.37 4.41
C LEU A 110 14.54 6.52 3.61
N VAL A 111 15.80 6.49 3.99
CA VAL A 111 16.76 5.58 3.35
C VAL A 111 16.40 4.14 3.71
N LEU A 112 16.32 3.27 2.69
CA LEU A 112 15.88 1.90 2.88
C LEU A 112 16.92 1.06 3.65
N ASN A 113 16.50 0.56 4.80
CA ASN A 113 17.16 -0.43 5.65
C ASN A 113 16.09 -1.36 6.28
N PRO A 114 16.45 -2.43 7.00
CA PRO A 114 15.47 -3.34 7.60
C PRO A 114 14.49 -2.65 8.57
N GLN A 115 14.96 -1.68 9.35
CA GLN A 115 14.16 -0.94 10.32
C GLN A 115 13.15 0.00 9.64
N THR A 116 13.56 0.75 8.62
CA THR A 116 12.67 1.61 7.82
C THR A 116 11.70 0.79 6.99
N ALA A 117 12.09 -0.40 6.52
CA ALA A 117 11.17 -1.33 5.89
C ALA A 117 10.07 -1.80 6.87
N LEU A 118 10.44 -2.22 8.09
CA LEU A 118 9.48 -2.60 9.12
C LEU A 118 8.56 -1.43 9.51
N LEU A 119 9.13 -0.23 9.64
CA LEU A 119 8.38 1.00 9.89
C LEU A 119 7.35 1.26 8.78
N SER A 120 7.72 1.07 7.51
CA SER A 120 6.81 1.27 6.37
C SER A 120 5.64 0.29 6.35
N PHE A 121 5.83 -0.95 6.82
CA PHE A 121 4.74 -1.95 6.95
C PHE A 121 3.84 -1.62 8.14
N THR A 122 4.43 -1.11 9.22
CA THR A 122 3.70 -0.64 10.40
C THR A 122 2.84 0.57 10.03
N ALA A 123 3.40 1.52 9.28
CA ALA A 123 2.68 2.66 8.73
C ALA A 123 1.55 2.22 7.80
N GLY A 124 1.82 1.30 6.86
CA GLY A 124 0.79 0.75 5.97
C GLY A 124 -0.38 0.12 6.73
N THR A 125 -0.10 -0.61 7.80
CA THR A 125 -1.14 -1.20 8.68
C THR A 125 -1.91 -0.13 9.45
N PHE A 126 -1.20 0.85 10.03
CA PHE A 126 -1.79 1.98 10.74
C PHE A 126 -2.73 2.80 9.83
N THR A 127 -2.34 3.02 8.58
CA THR A 127 -3.16 3.71 7.58
C THR A 127 -4.51 3.04 7.37
N VAL A 128 -4.56 1.70 7.38
CA VAL A 128 -5.81 0.95 7.19
C VAL A 128 -6.72 1.10 8.40
N LEU A 129 -6.16 1.04 9.61
CA LEU A 129 -6.90 1.28 10.85
C LEU A 129 -7.47 2.70 10.89
N LEU A 130 -6.68 3.67 10.45
CA LEU A 130 -7.12 5.06 10.35
C LEU A 130 -8.21 5.23 9.29
N GLN A 131 -8.06 4.61 8.12
CA GLN A 131 -9.08 4.58 7.07
C GLN A 131 -10.38 3.95 7.58
N TYR A 132 -10.30 2.85 8.32
CA TYR A 132 -11.46 2.17 8.90
C TYR A 132 -12.22 3.07 9.87
N THR A 133 -11.47 3.73 10.76
CA THR A 133 -12.04 4.68 11.71
C THR A 133 -12.69 5.86 11.01
N LEU A 134 -12.00 6.47 10.04
CA LEU A 134 -12.54 7.60 9.27
C LEU A 134 -13.77 7.21 8.46
N TYR A 135 -13.76 6.04 7.83
CA TYR A 135 -14.90 5.52 7.07
C TYR A 135 -16.17 5.42 7.94
N PHE A 136 -16.05 4.97 9.19
CA PHE A 136 -17.19 4.89 10.11
C PHE A 136 -17.83 6.26 10.42
N PHE A 137 -17.04 7.33 10.53
CA PHE A 137 -17.55 8.68 10.78
C PHE A 137 -18.02 9.37 9.49
N LEU A 138 -17.23 9.30 8.43
CA LEU A 138 -17.49 10.03 7.17
C LEU A 138 -18.63 9.42 6.37
N SER A 139 -18.86 8.11 6.45
CA SER A 139 -20.01 7.46 5.81
C SER A 139 -21.34 8.01 6.31
N LYS A 140 -21.44 8.41 7.59
CA LYS A 140 -22.63 9.07 8.15
C LYS A 140 -22.87 10.45 7.56
N MET A 141 -21.81 11.11 7.09
CA MET A 141 -21.85 12.41 6.44
C MET A 141 -21.89 12.28 4.90
N GLN A 142 -21.96 11.06 4.36
CA GLN A 142 -21.90 10.78 2.91
C GLN A 142 -20.61 11.30 2.24
N LEU A 143 -19.52 11.40 2.99
CA LEU A 143 -18.23 11.86 2.50
C LEU A 143 -17.30 10.68 2.19
N SER A 144 -16.49 10.83 1.14
CA SER A 144 -15.42 9.89 0.82
C SER A 144 -14.19 10.13 1.70
N VAL A 145 -13.50 9.06 2.08
CA VAL A 145 -12.30 9.11 2.93
C VAL A 145 -11.09 9.72 2.19
N LEU A 146 -11.06 9.59 0.85
CA LEU A 146 -9.95 10.04 0.00
C LEU A 146 -8.58 9.58 0.55
N THR A 147 -7.53 10.36 0.29
CA THR A 147 -6.15 10.08 0.73
C THR A 147 -5.83 10.60 2.13
N ILE A 148 -6.84 11.05 2.91
CA ILE A 148 -6.64 11.54 4.28
C ILE A 148 -5.87 10.54 5.17
N PRO A 149 -6.20 9.23 5.16
CA PRO A 149 -5.49 8.25 5.99
C PRO A 149 -4.01 8.16 5.66
N PHE A 150 -3.67 8.17 4.37
CA PHE A 150 -2.28 8.19 3.89
C PHE A 150 -1.56 9.45 4.37
N VAL A 151 -2.12 10.63 4.12
CA VAL A 151 -1.48 11.92 4.42
C VAL A 151 -1.17 12.03 5.92
N VAL A 152 -2.16 11.72 6.77
CA VAL A 152 -1.98 11.76 8.23
C VAL A 152 -0.93 10.75 8.68
N THR A 153 -0.96 9.52 8.15
CA THR A 153 0.03 8.50 8.50
C THR A 153 1.43 8.92 8.07
N HIS A 154 1.58 9.42 6.84
CA HIS A 154 2.86 9.87 6.31
C HIS A 154 3.48 10.95 7.20
N TYR A 155 2.73 12.02 7.51
CA TYR A 155 3.24 13.09 8.36
C TYR A 155 3.52 12.64 9.78
N LEU A 156 2.77 11.68 10.33
CA LEU A 156 3.06 11.15 11.66
C LEU A 156 4.37 10.36 11.66
N PHE A 157 4.56 9.43 10.71
CA PHE A 157 5.69 8.50 10.71
C PHE A 157 6.98 9.11 10.18
N ILE A 158 6.91 10.10 9.28
CA ILE A 158 8.10 10.74 8.72
C ILE A 158 8.90 11.54 9.78
N THR A 159 8.27 11.91 10.90
CA THR A 159 8.93 12.67 11.99
C THR A 159 10.06 11.92 12.67
N VAL A 160 10.13 10.60 12.52
CA VAL A 160 11.19 9.77 13.11
C VAL A 160 12.54 9.92 12.39
N ARG A 161 12.54 10.49 11.18
CA ARG A 161 13.77 10.61 10.39
C ARG A 161 14.69 11.67 10.97
N ASP A 162 15.99 11.38 10.95
CA ASP A 162 17.03 12.32 11.34
C ASP A 162 18.21 12.17 10.36
N VAL A 163 18.91 13.27 10.09
CA VAL A 163 20.11 13.29 9.23
C VAL A 163 21.28 12.57 9.91
N THR A 164 21.33 12.60 11.24
CA THR A 164 22.40 12.03 12.05
C THR A 164 22.10 10.60 12.53
N ASP A 165 20.84 10.16 12.47
CA ASP A 165 20.44 8.84 12.95
C ASP A 165 20.74 7.73 11.90
N PRO A 166 21.59 6.74 12.22
CA PRO A 166 21.85 5.60 11.34
C PRO A 166 20.65 4.65 11.20
N VAL A 167 19.66 4.71 12.09
CA VAL A 167 18.48 3.82 12.12
C VAL A 167 17.38 4.33 11.22
N TYR A 168 17.08 5.63 11.23
CA TYR A 168 16.06 6.27 10.39
C TYR A 168 16.65 7.41 9.55
N PRO A 169 17.54 7.12 8.57
CA PRO A 169 18.29 8.15 7.89
C PRO A 169 17.40 8.91 6.90
N GLU A 170 17.49 10.23 6.89
CA GLU A 170 16.90 11.07 5.85
C GLU A 170 17.77 11.05 4.57
N PRO A 171 17.17 10.90 3.36
CA PRO A 171 17.91 11.04 2.11
C PRO A 171 18.29 12.51 1.86
N MET A 172 19.56 12.76 1.52
CA MET A 172 20.04 14.14 1.22
C MET A 172 19.28 14.82 0.07
N ASN A 173 18.85 14.05 -0.93
CA ASN A 173 18.04 14.53 -2.05
C ASN A 173 16.98 13.48 -2.36
N ILE A 174 15.71 13.87 -2.35
CA ILE A 174 14.58 12.96 -2.59
C ILE A 174 14.46 12.70 -4.10
N THR A 175 14.70 11.45 -4.49
CA THR A 175 14.65 10.92 -5.86
C THR A 175 14.00 9.54 -5.86
N PHE A 176 14.79 8.47 -5.89
CA PHE A 176 14.31 7.09 -5.84
C PHE A 176 15.11 6.23 -4.85
N PRO A 177 14.48 5.21 -4.22
CA PRO A 177 15.06 4.40 -3.14
C PRO A 177 16.45 3.83 -3.41
N GLU A 178 16.68 3.32 -4.63
CA GLU A 178 17.92 2.66 -5.01
C GLU A 178 19.11 3.63 -4.94
N LYS A 179 18.91 4.88 -5.38
CA LYS A 179 19.94 5.92 -5.31
C LYS A 179 20.19 6.37 -3.88
N HIS A 180 19.13 6.52 -3.08
CA HIS A 180 19.26 6.87 -1.66
C HIS A 180 20.10 5.83 -0.91
N ARG A 181 19.78 4.54 -1.09
CA ARG A 181 20.50 3.44 -0.45
C ARG A 181 21.95 3.35 -0.92
N ALA A 182 22.22 3.49 -2.22
CA ALA A 182 23.57 3.47 -2.75
C ALA A 182 24.43 4.63 -2.23
N LEU A 183 23.86 5.83 -2.16
CA LEU A 183 24.56 7.00 -1.62
C LEU A 183 24.85 6.85 -0.13
N PHE A 184 23.87 6.41 0.66
CA PHE A 184 24.05 6.18 2.10
C PHE A 184 25.17 5.18 2.39
N GLN A 185 25.22 4.06 1.64
CA GLN A 185 26.29 3.07 1.78
C GLN A 185 27.67 3.62 1.42
N ARG A 186 27.76 4.52 0.44
CA ARG A 186 29.03 5.17 0.08
C ARG A 186 29.51 6.12 1.16
N LEU A 187 28.62 6.96 1.67
CA LEU A 187 28.94 7.92 2.74
C LEU A 187 29.39 7.22 4.01
N ARG A 188 28.71 6.13 4.40
CA ARG A 188 29.11 5.35 5.57
C ARG A 188 30.50 4.73 5.43
N ARG A 189 30.83 4.19 4.25
CA ARG A 189 32.17 3.65 3.98
C ARG A 189 33.26 4.72 4.01
N SER A 190 33.00 5.94 3.53
CA SER A 190 34.00 7.02 3.62
C SER A 190 34.23 7.46 5.06
N SER A 191 33.16 7.58 5.87
CA SER A 191 33.29 7.91 7.29
C SER A 191 34.10 6.86 8.06
N ASP A 192 33.86 5.56 7.78
CA ASP A 192 34.63 4.47 8.39
C ASP A 192 36.12 4.51 7.98
N GLN A 193 36.46 5.04 6.79
CA GLN A 193 37.86 5.16 6.33
C GLN A 193 38.59 6.34 6.98
N ASP A 194 37.90 7.46 7.18
CA ASP A 194 38.46 8.65 7.82
C ASP A 194 38.76 8.41 9.33
N GLU A 195 38.05 7.49 9.97
CA GLU A 195 38.26 7.12 11.38
C GLU A 195 39.44 6.16 11.62
N ILE A 196 39.98 5.50 10.58
CA ILE A 196 41.17 4.65 10.73
C ILE A 196 42.41 5.56 10.71
N PRO A 197 43.09 5.81 11.85
CA PRO A 197 44.29 6.64 11.84
C PRO A 197 45.32 5.97 10.93
N ALA A 198 45.92 6.77 10.04
CA ALA A 198 47.06 6.35 9.25
C ALA A 198 48.21 6.03 10.20
N ASN A 199 48.31 4.76 10.65
CA ASN A 199 49.50 4.25 11.29
C ASN A 199 50.60 4.19 10.23
N VAL A 200 51.40 5.24 10.18
CA VAL A 200 52.75 5.29 9.60
C VAL A 200 53.71 5.77 10.68
#